data_AF-A0A158I1Y0-F1
#
_entry.id   AF-A0A158I1Y0-F1
#
_cell.length_a   1.000
_cell.length_b   1.000
_cell.length_c   1.000
_cell.angle_alpha   90.00
_cell.angle_beta   90.00
_cell.angle_gamma   90.00
#
_symmetry.space_group_name_H-M   'P 1'
#
loop_
_entity.id
_entity.type
_entity.pdbx_description
1 polymer ?
#
loop_
_entity_poly.entity_id
_entity_poly.type
_entity_poly.pdbx_seq_one_letter_code
_entity_poly.pdbx_strand_id
1 'polypeptide(L)'
;MPVKAIDAHAHVFERGLPLAARRRYAPGYDAPLADYLAQLDAHGFSHGVLVQPSFLGTDCGYLLDALARAPERLRGVAVIDPACDPANIDAMDRAGVMGIRLNLIDAPAPRLDDPAWRSTLGHVARLGWHVEVHVEAGRLRSIVEPLLEHDVKIVVDHFGRPDHALGVLDAGFRHLLTLGRTRRVWVKISGVYRNGAGLAFSATDALKAEFGVDRLVWGSDWPHTQFESVENFGRALGVLRAVVPDESERQAVLAETPARLFGFTPP
;
A
#
# COMPACT_ATOMS: atom_id res chain seq x y z
N MET A 1 -4.95 21.33 4.76
CA MET A 1 -6.11 20.78 5.52
C MET A 1 -5.61 19.96 6.72
N PRO A 2 -6.22 20.01 7.92
CA PRO A 2 -5.77 19.16 9.05
C PRO A 2 -6.04 17.67 8.78
N VAL A 3 -5.11 16.80 9.14
CA VAL A 3 -5.25 15.35 8.99
C VAL A 3 -6.20 14.80 10.05
N LYS A 4 -7.35 14.27 9.62
CA LYS A 4 -8.33 13.56 10.48
C LYS A 4 -8.16 12.04 10.40
N ALA A 5 -8.05 11.54 9.17
CA ALA A 5 -7.80 10.14 8.85
C ALA A 5 -7.30 10.05 7.40
N ILE A 6 -6.52 9.02 7.12
CA ILE A 6 -5.83 8.74 5.87
C ILE A 6 -6.16 7.32 5.45
N ASP A 7 -6.70 7.15 4.25
CA ASP A 7 -6.82 5.85 3.61
C ASP A 7 -5.51 5.52 2.89
N ALA A 8 -4.70 4.60 3.41
CA ALA A 8 -3.35 4.34 2.92
C ALA A 8 -3.26 3.40 1.69
N HIS A 9 -4.40 2.96 1.12
CA HIS A 9 -4.38 2.10 -0.07
C HIS A 9 -5.71 2.17 -0.82
N ALA A 10 -5.71 2.79 -2.01
CA ALA A 10 -6.80 2.71 -2.95
C ALA A 10 -6.30 2.80 -4.40
N HIS A 11 -7.14 2.44 -5.36
CA HIS A 11 -6.87 2.52 -6.78
C HIS A 11 -7.94 3.35 -7.48
N VAL A 12 -7.54 4.21 -8.41
CA VAL A 12 -8.47 4.92 -9.31
C VAL A 12 -8.13 4.59 -10.76
N PHE A 13 -9.14 4.46 -11.61
CA PHE A 13 -8.98 4.17 -13.03
C PHE A 13 -10.29 4.42 -13.78
N GLU A 14 -10.20 4.56 -15.10
CA GLU A 14 -11.33 4.65 -16.00
C GLU A 14 -11.17 3.63 -17.14
N ARG A 15 -12.29 3.21 -17.73
CA ARG A 15 -12.28 2.40 -18.94
C ARG A 15 -11.65 3.18 -20.10
N GLY A 16 -10.95 2.46 -20.96
CA GLY A 16 -10.27 3.03 -22.13
C GLY A 16 -8.83 3.46 -21.86
N LEU A 17 -8.36 3.44 -20.61
CA LEU A 17 -6.95 3.64 -20.30
C LEU A 17 -6.08 2.52 -20.93
N PRO A 18 -4.84 2.83 -21.36
CA PRO A 18 -3.91 1.84 -21.87
C PRO A 18 -3.62 0.76 -20.84
N LEU A 19 -3.96 -0.49 -21.15
CA LEU A 19 -3.71 -1.62 -20.26
C LEU A 19 -2.32 -2.20 -20.50
N ALA A 20 -1.66 -2.60 -19.43
CA ALA A 20 -0.40 -3.34 -19.48
C ALA A 20 -0.54 -4.63 -20.29
N ALA A 21 0.50 -4.95 -21.08
CA ALA A 21 0.54 -6.15 -21.91
C ALA A 21 0.36 -7.44 -21.08
N ARG A 22 1.08 -7.53 -19.95
CA ARG A 22 0.92 -8.59 -18.95
C ARG A 22 0.06 -8.06 -17.81
N ARG A 23 -1.13 -8.64 -17.65
CA ARG A 23 -2.08 -8.31 -16.58
C ARG A 23 -2.88 -9.56 -16.19
N ARG A 24 -3.28 -9.64 -14.92
CA ARG A 24 -4.07 -10.78 -14.39
C ARG A 24 -5.55 -10.65 -14.68
N TYR A 25 -6.05 -9.42 -14.74
CA TYR A 25 -7.43 -9.08 -15.03
C TYR A 25 -7.49 -7.66 -15.60
N ALA A 26 -8.65 -7.26 -16.13
CA ALA A 26 -8.97 -5.91 -16.53
C ALA A 26 -10.36 -5.56 -16.00
N PRO A 27 -10.51 -4.50 -15.18
CA PRO A 27 -11.83 -4.09 -14.69
C PRO A 27 -12.80 -3.76 -15.83
N GLY A 28 -14.05 -4.21 -15.69
CA GLY A 28 -15.14 -3.90 -16.61
C GLY A 28 -15.94 -2.65 -16.24
N TYR A 29 -15.48 -1.86 -15.26
CA TYR A 29 -16.16 -0.71 -14.68
C TYR A 29 -15.18 0.45 -14.46
N ASP A 30 -15.72 1.62 -14.14
CA ASP A 30 -14.96 2.82 -13.82
C ASP A 30 -14.80 2.97 -12.31
N ALA A 31 -13.64 3.44 -11.86
CA ALA A 31 -13.34 3.81 -10.49
C ALA A 31 -12.73 5.23 -10.50
N PRO A 32 -13.50 6.26 -10.89
CA PRO A 32 -12.97 7.59 -11.12
C PRO A 32 -12.57 8.27 -9.80
N LEU A 33 -11.70 9.28 -9.90
CA LEU A 33 -11.24 10.03 -8.72
C LEU A 33 -12.39 10.64 -7.91
N ALA A 34 -13.43 11.15 -8.59
CA ALA A 34 -14.56 11.79 -7.92
C ALA A 34 -15.28 10.82 -6.96
N ASP A 35 -15.47 9.58 -7.38
CA ASP A 35 -16.14 8.55 -6.58
C ASP A 35 -15.27 8.16 -5.37
N TYR A 36 -13.95 8.06 -5.56
CA TYR A 36 -13.04 7.81 -4.44
C TYR A 36 -13.08 8.93 -3.40
N LEU A 37 -13.01 10.20 -3.84
CA LEU A 37 -13.09 11.35 -2.94
C LEU A 37 -14.42 11.39 -2.19
N ALA A 38 -15.53 11.04 -2.86
CA ALA A 38 -16.83 10.92 -2.23
C ALA A 38 -16.86 9.82 -1.14
N GLN A 39 -16.17 8.68 -1.38
CA GLN A 39 -16.05 7.63 -0.36
C GLN A 39 -15.25 8.08 0.86
N LEU A 40 -14.15 8.83 0.65
CA LEU A 40 -13.40 9.42 1.75
C LEU A 40 -14.28 10.36 2.58
N ASP A 41 -14.98 11.28 1.90
CA ASP A 41 -15.84 12.28 2.56
C ASP A 41 -16.98 11.61 3.34
N ALA A 42 -17.64 10.61 2.76
CA ALA A 42 -18.74 9.88 3.38
C ALA A 42 -18.32 9.12 4.65
N HIS A 43 -17.05 8.75 4.79
CA HIS A 43 -16.53 7.99 5.93
C HIS A 43 -15.63 8.81 6.86
N GLY A 44 -15.54 10.13 6.65
CA GLY A 44 -14.78 11.05 7.51
C GLY A 44 -13.26 11.04 7.27
N PHE A 45 -12.80 10.52 6.14
CA PHE A 45 -11.39 10.53 5.74
C PHE A 45 -11.03 11.84 5.05
N SER A 46 -9.99 12.48 5.55
CA SER A 46 -9.48 13.75 5.01
C SER A 46 -8.57 13.56 3.80
N HIS A 47 -7.78 12.48 3.82
CA HIS A 47 -6.70 12.23 2.85
C HIS A 47 -6.72 10.77 2.38
N GLY A 48 -6.03 10.50 1.27
CA GLY A 48 -5.91 9.16 0.70
C GLY A 48 -4.57 8.96 0.00
N VAL A 49 -4.19 7.69 -0.17
CA VAL A 49 -3.00 7.27 -0.91
C VAL A 49 -3.44 6.42 -2.09
N LEU A 50 -3.25 6.97 -3.28
CA LEU A 50 -3.52 6.29 -4.54
C LEU A 50 -2.33 5.41 -4.92
N VAL A 51 -2.58 4.13 -5.11
CA VAL A 51 -1.58 3.14 -5.49
C VAL A 51 -1.82 2.76 -6.95
N GLN A 52 -0.75 2.72 -7.74
CA GLN A 52 -0.83 2.34 -9.15
C GLN A 52 -1.40 0.90 -9.30
N PRO A 53 -2.53 0.72 -10.02
CA PRO A 53 -3.12 -0.60 -10.20
C PRO A 53 -2.31 -1.44 -11.20
N SER A 54 -2.16 -2.73 -10.92
CA SER A 54 -1.27 -3.62 -11.69
C SER A 54 -1.59 -3.72 -13.17
N PHE A 55 -2.86 -3.57 -13.56
CA PHE A 55 -3.27 -3.68 -14.96
C PHE A 55 -2.93 -2.44 -15.80
N LEU A 56 -2.47 -1.34 -15.19
CA LEU A 56 -1.91 -0.17 -15.90
C LEU A 56 -0.36 -0.21 -15.96
N GLY A 57 0.27 -1.17 -15.27
CA GLY A 57 1.73 -1.33 -15.33
C GLY A 57 2.47 -0.07 -14.88
N THR A 58 3.48 0.33 -15.64
CA THR A 58 4.31 1.52 -15.35
C THR A 58 3.73 2.83 -15.89
N ASP A 59 2.60 2.80 -16.60
CA ASP A 59 1.90 4.01 -17.03
C ASP A 59 1.15 4.64 -15.85
N CYS A 60 1.83 5.54 -15.15
CA CYS A 60 1.28 6.27 -14.01
C CYS A 60 0.55 7.56 -14.42
N GLY A 61 0.27 7.80 -15.70
CA GLY A 61 -0.34 9.07 -16.16
C GLY A 61 -1.63 9.41 -15.42
N TYR A 62 -2.56 8.45 -15.34
CA TYR A 62 -3.84 8.65 -14.65
C TYR A 62 -3.66 8.85 -13.13
N LEU A 63 -2.68 8.17 -12.51
CA LEU A 63 -2.33 8.39 -11.11
C LEU A 63 -1.86 9.82 -10.89
N LEU A 64 -0.91 10.31 -11.70
CA LEU A 64 -0.33 11.64 -11.57
C LEU A 64 -1.36 12.75 -11.82
N ASP A 65 -2.23 12.57 -12.81
CA ASP A 65 -3.35 13.49 -13.07
C ASP A 65 -4.31 13.55 -11.88
N ALA A 66 -4.59 12.41 -11.23
CA ALA A 66 -5.44 12.37 -10.06
C ALA A 66 -4.81 13.09 -8.85
N LEU A 67 -3.50 12.95 -8.64
CA LEU A 67 -2.78 13.68 -7.59
C LEU A 67 -2.80 15.19 -7.84
N ALA A 68 -2.58 15.63 -9.08
CA ALA A 68 -2.59 17.04 -9.47
C ALA A 68 -3.96 17.72 -9.24
N ARG A 69 -5.06 16.94 -9.32
CA ARG A 69 -6.43 17.44 -9.07
C ARG A 69 -6.77 17.59 -7.59
N ALA A 70 -6.04 16.93 -6.69
CA ALA A 70 -6.26 17.02 -5.24
C ALA A 70 -4.95 16.94 -4.43
N PRO A 71 -3.97 17.83 -4.68
CA PRO A 71 -2.60 17.70 -4.15
C PRO A 71 -2.51 17.89 -2.62
N GLU A 72 -3.46 18.62 -2.03
CA GLU A 72 -3.55 18.74 -0.57
C GLU A 72 -4.12 17.49 0.11
N ARG A 73 -4.88 16.66 -0.62
CA ARG A 73 -5.59 15.51 -0.05
C ARG A 73 -4.90 14.18 -0.36
N LEU A 74 -4.14 14.10 -1.45
CA LEU A 74 -3.67 12.82 -1.98
C LEU A 74 -2.15 12.71 -2.03
N ARG A 75 -1.68 11.48 -1.88
CA ARG A 75 -0.31 11.04 -2.20
C ARG A 75 -0.36 9.80 -3.07
N GLY A 76 0.73 9.54 -3.78
CA GLY A 76 0.84 8.42 -4.72
C GLY A 76 1.83 7.35 -4.31
N VAL A 77 1.60 6.12 -4.77
CA VAL A 77 2.60 5.06 -4.87
C VAL A 77 2.63 4.56 -6.31
N ALA A 78 3.74 4.79 -6.99
CA ALA A 78 3.89 4.49 -8.41
C ALA A 78 4.39 3.05 -8.65
N VAL A 79 4.25 2.56 -9.88
CA VAL A 79 5.05 1.42 -10.37
C VAL A 79 5.99 1.98 -11.43
N ILE A 80 7.28 1.72 -11.30
CA ILE A 80 8.30 2.26 -12.21
C ILE A 80 9.09 1.15 -12.89
N ASP A 81 9.57 1.45 -14.09
CA ASP A 81 10.64 0.68 -14.71
C ASP A 81 11.96 1.09 -14.06
N PRO A 82 12.77 0.17 -13.49
CA PRO A 82 14.07 0.51 -12.90
C PRO A 82 15.08 1.08 -13.92
N ALA A 83 14.81 0.94 -15.22
CA ALA A 83 15.60 1.56 -16.29
C ALA A 83 15.07 2.94 -16.73
N CYS A 84 14.03 3.48 -16.08
CA CYS A 84 13.51 4.80 -16.41
C CYS A 84 14.52 5.91 -16.07
N ASP A 85 14.38 7.05 -16.75
CA ASP A 85 15.17 8.24 -16.46
C ASP A 85 14.92 8.70 -15.01
N PRO A 86 15.97 8.88 -14.17
CA PRO A 86 15.85 9.45 -12.83
C PRO A 86 15.04 10.76 -12.77
N ALA A 87 15.06 11.58 -13.83
CA ALA A 87 14.26 12.79 -13.91
C ALA A 87 12.74 12.52 -13.86
N ASN A 88 12.28 11.34 -14.30
CA ASN A 88 10.88 10.92 -14.17
C ASN A 88 10.53 10.65 -12.71
N ILE A 89 11.44 10.07 -11.94
CA ILE A 89 11.25 9.84 -10.50
C ILE A 89 11.14 11.19 -9.77
N ASP A 90 12.01 12.15 -10.11
CA ASP A 90 11.94 13.51 -9.55
C ASP A 90 10.65 14.25 -9.95
N ALA A 91 10.12 14.00 -11.15
CA ALA A 91 8.84 14.55 -11.58
C ALA A 91 7.67 13.96 -10.78
N MET A 92 7.70 12.65 -10.51
CA MET A 92 6.72 11.97 -9.66
C MET A 92 6.76 12.50 -8.20
N ASP A 93 7.95 12.81 -7.67
CA ASP A 93 8.11 13.42 -6.35
C ASP A 93 7.40 14.77 -6.24
N ARG A 94 7.63 15.65 -7.23
CA ARG A 94 6.92 16.94 -7.32
C ARG A 94 5.40 16.78 -7.47
N ALA A 95 4.94 15.68 -8.04
CA ALA A 95 3.52 15.37 -8.18
C ALA A 95 2.89 14.75 -6.91
N GLY A 96 3.68 14.48 -5.85
CA GLY A 96 3.20 13.94 -4.58
C GLY A 96 3.25 12.41 -4.47
N VAL A 97 4.06 11.73 -5.29
CA VAL A 97 4.39 10.32 -5.07
C VAL A 97 5.35 10.20 -3.88
N MET A 98 5.13 9.18 -3.04
CA MET A 98 5.87 8.95 -1.79
C MET A 98 6.52 7.56 -1.73
N GLY A 99 6.41 6.79 -2.80
CA GLY A 99 6.90 5.43 -2.86
C GLY A 99 6.70 4.75 -4.21
N ILE A 100 7.35 3.60 -4.35
CA ILE A 100 7.16 2.69 -5.47
C ILE A 100 6.60 1.35 -5.00
N ARG A 101 5.87 0.63 -5.85
CA ARG A 101 5.29 -0.67 -5.52
C ARG A 101 5.87 -1.81 -6.35
N LEU A 102 6.31 -2.86 -5.66
CA LEU A 102 6.60 -4.18 -6.20
C LEU A 102 5.37 -5.07 -6.01
N ASN A 103 4.50 -5.10 -7.02
CA ASN A 103 3.35 -6.02 -7.04
C ASN A 103 3.75 -7.34 -7.70
N LEU A 104 4.04 -8.34 -6.89
CA LEU A 104 4.69 -9.60 -7.27
C LEU A 104 3.77 -10.83 -7.20
N ILE A 105 2.46 -10.63 -6.98
CA ILE A 105 1.49 -11.73 -7.04
C ILE A 105 1.46 -12.27 -8.47
N ASP A 106 1.73 -13.57 -8.62
CA ASP A 106 1.90 -14.28 -9.91
C ASP A 106 3.00 -13.70 -10.82
N ALA A 107 3.98 -12.99 -10.23
CA ALA A 107 5.13 -12.42 -10.94
C ALA A 107 6.46 -12.83 -10.27
N PRO A 108 7.54 -13.00 -11.05
CA PRO A 108 8.84 -13.36 -10.50
C PRO A 108 9.40 -12.23 -9.62
N ALA A 109 10.27 -12.60 -8.68
CA ALA A 109 11.02 -11.62 -7.89
C ALA A 109 11.98 -10.85 -8.81
N PRO A 110 12.07 -9.51 -8.70
CA PRO A 110 13.10 -8.76 -9.38
C PRO A 110 14.47 -9.09 -8.77
N ARG A 111 15.52 -8.94 -9.59
CA ARG A 111 16.91 -8.99 -9.14
C ARG A 111 17.32 -7.63 -8.59
N LEU A 112 17.11 -7.43 -7.29
CA LEU A 112 17.36 -6.14 -6.63
C LEU A 112 18.86 -5.78 -6.57
N ASP A 113 19.74 -6.76 -6.81
CA ASP A 113 21.18 -6.61 -6.95
C ASP A 113 21.61 -6.06 -8.33
N ASP A 114 20.73 -6.08 -9.33
CA ASP A 114 21.06 -5.57 -10.67
C ASP A 114 21.33 -4.05 -10.64
N PRO A 115 22.26 -3.51 -11.45
CA PRO A 115 22.65 -2.10 -11.41
C PRO A 115 21.49 -1.10 -11.53
N ALA A 116 20.50 -1.38 -12.38
CA ALA A 116 19.32 -0.53 -12.56
C ALA A 116 18.47 -0.44 -11.28
N TRP A 117 18.25 -1.58 -10.60
CA TRP A 117 17.55 -1.62 -9.32
C TRP A 117 18.34 -0.94 -8.21
N ARG A 118 19.65 -1.18 -8.11
CA ARG A 118 20.51 -0.51 -7.13
C ARG A 118 20.46 1.01 -7.28
N SER A 119 20.53 1.51 -8.51
CA SER A 119 20.42 2.94 -8.82
C SER A 119 19.05 3.49 -8.43
N THR A 120 17.98 2.81 -8.85
CA THR A 120 16.60 3.19 -8.54
C THR A 120 16.34 3.23 -7.04
N LEU A 121 16.72 2.18 -6.30
CA LEU A 121 16.53 2.11 -4.85
C LEU A 121 17.36 3.16 -4.11
N GLY A 122 18.57 3.47 -4.58
CA GLY A 122 19.37 4.58 -4.06
C GLY A 122 18.68 5.94 -4.24
N HIS A 123 18.01 6.15 -5.39
CA HIS A 123 17.21 7.36 -5.62
C HIS A 123 15.99 7.41 -4.71
N VAL A 124 15.24 6.30 -4.59
CA VAL A 124 14.09 6.15 -3.68
C VAL A 124 14.49 6.45 -2.23
N ALA A 125 15.62 5.91 -1.76
CA ALA A 125 16.13 6.17 -0.42
C ALA A 125 16.45 7.66 -0.21
N ARG A 126 17.10 8.32 -1.18
CA ARG A 126 17.43 9.75 -1.11
C ARG A 126 16.19 10.65 -1.02
N LEU A 127 15.10 10.29 -1.69
CA LEU A 127 13.82 11.00 -1.59
C LEU A 127 13.06 10.68 -0.29
N GLY A 128 13.54 9.74 0.52
CA GLY A 128 12.86 9.28 1.73
C GLY A 128 11.57 8.50 1.44
N TRP A 129 11.39 8.06 0.19
CA TRP A 129 10.29 7.25 -0.28
C TRP A 129 10.33 5.84 0.32
N HIS A 130 9.19 5.16 0.26
CA HIS A 130 9.10 3.74 0.63
C HIS A 130 9.03 2.82 -0.59
N VAL A 131 9.37 1.56 -0.37
CA VAL A 131 9.09 0.46 -1.29
C VAL A 131 7.93 -0.35 -0.72
N GLU A 132 6.79 -0.32 -1.40
CA GLU A 132 5.61 -1.11 -1.10
C GLU A 132 5.73 -2.50 -1.73
N VAL A 133 5.49 -3.57 -0.96
CA VAL A 133 5.67 -4.96 -1.38
C VAL A 133 4.36 -5.69 -1.25
N HIS A 134 3.88 -6.23 -2.37
CA HIS A 134 2.72 -7.12 -2.42
C HIS A 134 3.13 -8.46 -3.01
N VAL A 135 3.27 -9.47 -2.16
CA VAL A 135 3.70 -10.83 -2.52
C VAL A 135 3.11 -11.82 -1.51
N GLU A 136 3.00 -13.11 -1.85
CA GLU A 136 2.63 -14.16 -0.90
C GLU A 136 3.61 -14.23 0.28
N ALA A 137 3.11 -14.48 1.50
CA ALA A 137 3.93 -14.44 2.71
C ALA A 137 5.19 -15.31 2.64
N GLY A 138 5.07 -16.52 2.08
CA GLY A 138 6.19 -17.46 1.92
C GLY A 138 7.36 -16.92 1.08
N ARG A 139 7.13 -15.85 0.31
CA ARG A 139 8.15 -15.18 -0.53
C ARG A 139 8.64 -13.86 0.06
N LEU A 140 8.05 -13.36 1.16
CA LEU A 140 8.44 -12.07 1.74
C LEU A 140 9.93 -12.01 2.08
N ARG A 141 10.50 -13.09 2.61
CA ARG A 141 11.91 -13.14 2.99
C ARG A 141 12.84 -12.75 1.85
N SER A 142 12.65 -13.35 0.67
CA SER A 142 13.52 -13.13 -0.48
C SER A 142 13.38 -11.76 -1.13
N ILE A 143 12.38 -10.97 -0.73
CA ILE A 143 12.15 -9.61 -1.23
C ILE A 143 12.54 -8.58 -0.18
N VAL A 144 12.08 -8.74 1.06
CA VAL A 144 12.23 -7.75 2.11
C VAL A 144 13.65 -7.72 2.68
N GLU A 145 14.32 -8.87 2.81
CA GLU A 145 15.71 -8.89 3.30
C GLU A 145 16.66 -8.10 2.38
N PRO A 146 16.67 -8.32 1.04
CA PRO A 146 17.47 -7.49 0.14
C PRO A 146 17.10 -6.01 0.18
N LEU A 147 15.80 -5.66 0.26
CA LEU A 147 15.38 -4.25 0.36
C LEU A 147 15.92 -3.56 1.63
N LEU A 148 16.06 -4.28 2.74
CA LEU A 148 16.61 -3.74 3.99
C LEU A 148 18.10 -3.35 3.86
N GLU A 149 18.80 -3.83 2.84
CA GLU A 149 20.18 -3.45 2.53
C GLU A 149 20.27 -2.09 1.82
N HIS A 150 19.16 -1.57 1.29
CA HIS A 150 19.11 -0.34 0.49
C HIS A 150 18.67 0.91 1.27
N ASP A 151 18.60 0.83 2.60
CA ASP A 151 18.18 1.93 3.49
C ASP A 151 16.84 2.59 3.13
N VAL A 152 15.95 1.84 2.49
CA VAL A 152 14.59 2.27 2.19
C VAL A 152 13.64 1.92 3.33
N LYS A 153 12.57 2.71 3.47
CA LYS A 153 11.38 2.27 4.22
C LYS A 153 10.67 1.20 3.40
N ILE A 154 10.09 0.20 4.08
CA ILE A 154 9.38 -0.88 3.41
C ILE A 154 7.95 -0.94 3.93
N VAL A 155 6.98 -1.06 3.04
CA VAL A 155 5.57 -1.22 3.38
C VAL A 155 5.08 -2.56 2.85
N VAL A 156 4.62 -3.44 3.73
CA VAL A 156 4.10 -4.76 3.34
C VAL A 156 2.57 -4.69 3.24
N ASP A 157 2.04 -5.07 2.09
CA ASP A 157 0.60 -4.99 1.82
C ASP A 157 -0.23 -6.09 2.48
N HIS A 158 -1.47 -5.74 2.80
CA HIS A 158 -2.58 -6.64 3.16
C HIS A 158 -2.20 -7.74 4.16
N PHE A 159 -1.76 -7.35 5.36
CA PHE A 159 -1.30 -8.26 6.44
C PHE A 159 -0.09 -9.15 6.06
N GLY A 160 0.57 -8.88 4.93
CA GLY A 160 1.63 -9.74 4.40
C GLY A 160 1.17 -10.95 3.61
N ARG A 161 -0.12 -11.02 3.23
CA ARG A 161 -0.68 -12.09 2.39
C ARG A 161 -0.31 -13.52 2.85
N PRO A 162 -0.58 -13.88 4.13
CA PRO A 162 -0.42 -15.28 4.57
C PRO A 162 -1.26 -16.23 3.73
N ASP A 163 -0.83 -17.48 3.66
CA ASP A 163 -1.69 -18.54 3.15
C ASP A 163 -2.98 -18.61 3.98
N HIS A 164 -4.12 -18.63 3.28
CA HIS A 164 -5.44 -18.60 3.90
C HIS A 164 -5.77 -19.82 4.77
N ALA A 165 -5.18 -20.99 4.49
CA ALA A 165 -5.39 -22.20 5.26
C ALA A 165 -4.50 -22.23 6.52
N LEU A 166 -3.32 -21.63 6.47
CA LEU A 166 -2.39 -21.56 7.60
C LEU A 166 -2.62 -20.34 8.51
N GLY A 167 -3.09 -19.23 7.94
CA GLY A 167 -3.29 -17.96 8.64
C GLY A 167 -2.03 -17.51 9.39
N VAL A 168 -2.15 -17.22 10.68
CA VAL A 168 -1.00 -16.78 11.51
C VAL A 168 0.06 -17.86 11.74
N LEU A 169 -0.25 -19.13 11.40
CA LEU A 169 0.73 -20.23 11.47
C LEU A 169 1.63 -20.29 10.23
N ASP A 170 1.32 -19.53 9.17
CA ASP A 170 2.13 -19.41 7.97
C ASP A 170 3.58 -18.98 8.33
N ALA A 171 4.57 -19.72 7.86
CA ALA A 171 5.97 -19.46 8.18
C ALA A 171 6.46 -18.09 7.66
N GLY A 172 5.93 -17.64 6.52
CA GLY A 172 6.16 -16.32 5.97
C GLY A 172 5.54 -15.21 6.81
N PHE A 173 4.34 -15.41 7.35
CA PHE A 173 3.73 -14.47 8.31
C PHE A 173 4.54 -14.39 9.61
N ARG A 174 4.97 -15.54 10.15
CA ARG A 174 5.85 -15.57 11.32
C ARG A 174 7.18 -14.87 11.04
N HIS A 175 7.72 -14.99 9.83
CA HIS A 175 8.89 -14.22 9.43
C HIS A 175 8.60 -12.73 9.39
N LEU A 176 7.48 -12.29 8.80
CA LEU A 176 7.06 -10.88 8.79
C LEU A 176 7.05 -10.28 10.21
N LEU A 177 6.49 -11.00 11.18
CA LEU A 177 6.48 -10.57 12.59
C LEU A 177 7.88 -10.24 13.11
N THR A 178 8.91 -11.02 12.75
CA THR A 178 10.29 -10.74 13.19
C THR A 178 10.86 -9.42 12.67
N LEU A 179 10.32 -8.90 11.56
CA LEU A 179 10.78 -7.67 10.93
C LEU A 179 10.36 -6.40 11.69
N GLY A 180 9.41 -6.51 12.64
CA GLY A 180 9.01 -5.39 13.49
C GLY A 180 10.18 -4.79 14.28
N ARG A 181 11.17 -5.62 14.65
CA ARG A 181 12.41 -5.22 15.33
C ARG A 181 13.31 -4.30 14.52
N THR A 182 13.21 -4.34 13.18
CA THR A 182 14.02 -3.49 12.30
C THR A 182 13.63 -2.02 12.39
N ARG A 183 12.38 -1.73 12.80
CA ARG A 183 11.74 -0.41 12.76
C ARG A 183 11.71 0.27 11.38
N ARG A 184 12.12 -0.44 10.31
CA ARG A 184 12.14 0.01 8.91
C ARG A 184 11.01 -0.58 8.06
N VAL A 185 10.21 -1.48 8.64
CA VAL A 185 9.08 -2.12 7.98
C VAL A 185 7.77 -1.66 8.61
N TRP A 186 6.82 -1.30 7.75
CA TRP A 186 5.43 -1.03 8.06
C TRP A 186 4.55 -2.11 7.45
N VAL A 187 3.37 -2.32 8.03
CA VAL A 187 2.39 -3.27 7.49
C VAL A 187 1.05 -2.58 7.30
N LYS A 188 0.46 -2.76 6.11
CA LYS A 188 -0.92 -2.34 5.86
C LYS A 188 -1.88 -3.41 6.39
N ILE A 189 -2.68 -3.09 7.40
CA ILE A 189 -3.77 -3.95 7.90
C ILE A 189 -5.05 -3.76 7.07
N SER A 190 -4.92 -3.97 5.75
CA SER A 190 -5.94 -3.74 4.72
C SER A 190 -6.34 -5.04 4.00
N GLY A 191 -7.40 -5.01 3.21
CA GLY A 191 -7.70 -6.08 2.24
C GLY A 191 -7.84 -7.49 2.83
N VAL A 192 -8.30 -7.63 4.09
CA VAL A 192 -8.28 -8.94 4.77
C VAL A 192 -9.12 -10.00 4.08
N TYR A 193 -10.17 -9.59 3.35
CA TYR A 193 -11.00 -10.47 2.51
C TYR A 193 -10.18 -11.22 1.44
N ARG A 194 -8.99 -10.74 1.10
CA ARG A 194 -8.06 -11.44 0.20
C ARG A 194 -7.33 -12.60 0.87
N ASN A 195 -7.26 -12.64 2.19
CA ASN A 195 -6.45 -13.58 2.98
C ASN A 195 -7.27 -14.73 3.62
N GLY A 196 -8.57 -14.81 3.33
CA GLY A 196 -9.48 -15.79 3.92
C GLY A 196 -10.17 -15.29 5.20
N ALA A 197 -11.28 -15.98 5.54
CA ALA A 197 -12.08 -15.62 6.71
C ALA A 197 -11.34 -15.91 8.03
N GLY A 198 -11.51 -15.05 9.04
CA GLY A 198 -11.06 -15.31 10.41
C GLY A 198 -9.62 -14.90 10.75
N LEU A 199 -8.82 -14.44 9.77
CA LEU A 199 -7.45 -13.99 10.03
C LEU A 199 -7.38 -12.66 10.80
N ALA A 200 -8.35 -11.77 10.57
CA ALA A 200 -8.24 -10.35 10.90
C ALA A 200 -7.83 -10.08 12.36
N PHE A 201 -8.49 -10.73 13.33
CA PHE A 201 -8.23 -10.53 14.75
C PHE A 201 -6.83 -11.01 15.15
N SER A 202 -6.53 -12.29 14.94
CA SER A 202 -5.27 -12.90 15.37
C SER A 202 -4.06 -12.29 14.67
N ALA A 203 -4.18 -11.93 13.38
CA ALA A 203 -3.11 -11.26 12.66
C ALA A 203 -2.91 -9.82 13.13
N THR A 204 -3.98 -9.07 13.41
CA THR A 204 -3.87 -7.70 13.94
C THR A 204 -3.19 -7.71 15.31
N ASP A 205 -3.59 -8.60 16.22
CA ASP A 205 -2.98 -8.71 17.55
C ASP A 205 -1.49 -9.04 17.47
N ALA A 206 -1.12 -10.02 16.64
CA ALA A 206 0.28 -10.39 16.44
C ALA A 206 1.10 -9.25 15.83
N LEU A 207 0.56 -8.58 14.82
CA LEU A 207 1.21 -7.42 14.20
C LEU A 207 1.38 -6.28 15.18
N LYS A 208 0.35 -5.94 15.98
CA LYS A 208 0.44 -4.91 17.01
C LYS A 208 1.52 -5.22 18.05
N ALA A 209 1.62 -6.49 18.48
CA ALA A 209 2.60 -6.90 19.47
C ALA A 209 4.05 -6.71 18.99
N GLU A 210 4.34 -6.97 17.71
CA GLU A 210 5.72 -6.94 17.18
C GLU A 210 6.09 -5.63 16.49
N PHE A 211 5.12 -4.95 15.87
CA PHE A 211 5.34 -3.70 15.15
C PHE A 211 4.96 -2.46 15.96
N GLY A 212 3.99 -2.55 16.86
CA GLY A 212 3.33 -1.38 17.45
C GLY A 212 2.47 -0.62 16.44
N VAL A 213 1.49 0.14 16.94
CA VAL A 213 0.59 0.94 16.09
C VAL A 213 1.31 2.04 15.31
N ASP A 214 2.54 2.40 15.71
CA ASP A 214 3.39 3.36 15.02
C ASP A 214 4.09 2.79 13.76
N ARG A 215 3.85 1.51 13.43
CA ARG A 215 4.26 0.85 12.19
C ARG A 215 3.12 0.16 11.45
N LEU A 216 1.88 0.32 11.91
CA LEU A 216 0.70 -0.20 11.23
C LEU A 216 -0.07 0.96 10.59
N VAL A 217 -0.52 0.75 9.36
CA VAL A 217 -1.41 1.69 8.65
C VAL A 217 -2.62 0.92 8.12
N TRP A 218 -3.76 1.60 8.00
CA TRP A 218 -4.94 1.01 7.39
C TRP A 218 -5.20 1.59 6.00
N GLY A 219 -5.74 0.76 5.11
CA GLY A 219 -6.23 1.17 3.80
C GLY A 219 -7.50 0.42 3.43
N SER A 220 -8.39 1.06 2.68
CA SER A 220 -9.67 0.49 2.24
C SER A 220 -9.48 -0.61 1.21
N ASP A 221 -8.43 -0.49 0.40
CA ASP A 221 -8.21 -1.27 -0.81
C ASP A 221 -9.35 -1.08 -1.84
N TRP A 222 -10.02 0.08 -1.79
CA TRP A 222 -11.02 0.48 -2.78
C TRP A 222 -10.40 0.50 -4.19
N PRO A 223 -11.10 0.03 -5.24
CA PRO A 223 -12.51 -0.37 -5.29
C PRO A 223 -12.77 -1.85 -5.00
N HIS A 224 -11.85 -2.53 -4.30
CA HIS A 224 -11.96 -3.95 -3.93
C HIS A 224 -11.97 -4.87 -5.14
N THR A 225 -11.06 -4.63 -6.09
CA THR A 225 -11.01 -5.36 -7.36
C THR A 225 -11.07 -6.88 -7.19
N GLN A 226 -11.94 -7.55 -7.95
CA GLN A 226 -12.32 -8.97 -7.88
C GLN A 226 -13.17 -9.38 -6.65
N PHE A 227 -13.55 -8.43 -5.79
CA PHE A 227 -14.38 -8.61 -4.59
C PHE A 227 -15.51 -7.57 -4.51
N GLU A 228 -15.83 -6.91 -5.62
CA GLU A 228 -16.74 -5.76 -5.69
C GLU A 228 -18.17 -6.11 -5.26
N SER A 229 -18.58 -7.37 -5.44
CA SER A 229 -19.92 -7.86 -5.08
C SER A 229 -20.09 -8.14 -3.59
N VAL A 230 -18.99 -8.27 -2.84
CA VAL A 230 -19.00 -8.70 -1.43
C VAL A 230 -18.36 -7.69 -0.48
N GLU A 231 -17.63 -6.70 -1.01
CA GLU A 231 -16.97 -5.68 -0.22
C GLU A 231 -17.24 -4.24 -0.64
N ASN A 232 -17.10 -3.34 0.34
CA ASN A 232 -17.16 -1.90 0.16
C ASN A 232 -16.37 -1.19 1.26
N PHE A 233 -16.20 0.13 1.11
CA PHE A 233 -15.40 0.96 2.02
C PHE A 233 -15.87 0.82 3.48
N GLY A 234 -17.19 0.89 3.71
CA GLY A 234 -17.78 0.80 5.05
C GLY A 234 -17.56 -0.55 5.71
N ARG A 235 -17.62 -1.66 4.96
CA ARG A 235 -17.31 -3.00 5.47
C ARG A 235 -15.83 -3.14 5.84
N ALA A 236 -14.92 -2.70 4.97
CA ALA A 236 -13.49 -2.70 5.25
C ALA A 236 -13.13 -1.88 6.50
N LEU A 237 -13.75 -0.70 6.65
CA LEU A 237 -13.59 0.14 7.85
C LEU A 237 -14.22 -0.50 9.10
N GLY A 238 -15.36 -1.17 8.95
CA GLY A 238 -16.01 -1.91 10.02
C GLY A 238 -15.12 -3.02 10.59
N VAL A 239 -14.38 -3.73 9.72
CA VAL A 239 -13.40 -4.73 10.16
C VAL A 239 -12.28 -4.08 10.98
N LEU A 240 -11.71 -2.96 10.54
CA LEU A 240 -10.70 -2.23 11.32
C LEU A 240 -11.21 -1.89 12.72
N ARG A 241 -12.42 -1.33 12.81
CA ARG A 241 -13.02 -0.94 14.09
C ARG A 241 -13.21 -2.12 15.03
N ALA A 242 -13.48 -3.31 14.47
CA ALA A 242 -13.62 -4.54 15.25
C ALA A 242 -12.28 -5.07 15.76
N VAL A 243 -11.23 -5.06 14.93
CA VAL A 243 -9.91 -5.63 15.29
C VAL A 243 -8.99 -4.65 16.03
N VAL A 244 -9.24 -3.34 15.93
CA VAL A 244 -8.59 -2.29 16.72
C VAL A 244 -9.68 -1.54 17.48
N PRO A 245 -10.17 -2.07 18.63
CA PRO A 245 -11.29 -1.48 19.37
C PRO A 245 -10.90 -0.23 20.20
N ASP A 246 -9.62 -0.05 20.52
CA ASP A 246 -9.12 1.15 21.21
C ASP A 246 -9.08 2.35 20.26
N GLU A 247 -9.66 3.48 20.69
CA GLU A 247 -9.74 4.68 19.84
C GLU A 247 -8.38 5.33 19.63
N SER A 248 -7.51 5.36 20.65
CA SER A 248 -6.18 5.97 20.51
C SER A 248 -5.30 5.19 19.54
N GLU A 249 -5.36 3.86 19.59
CA GLU A 249 -4.68 3.00 18.62
C GLU A 249 -5.25 3.18 17.22
N ARG A 250 -6.58 3.28 17.06
CA ARG A 250 -7.19 3.57 15.76
C ARG A 250 -6.72 4.90 15.21
N GLN A 251 -6.66 5.96 16.03
CA GLN A 251 -6.18 7.26 15.60
C GLN A 251 -4.71 7.20 15.17
N ALA A 252 -3.86 6.45 15.87
CA ALA A 252 -2.48 6.24 15.43
C ALA A 252 -2.41 5.56 14.04
N VAL A 253 -3.18 4.49 13.84
CA VAL A 253 -3.20 3.71 12.59
C VAL A 253 -3.83 4.47 11.42
N LEU A 254 -4.83 5.32 11.69
CA LEU A 254 -5.58 6.07 10.66
C LEU A 254 -4.99 7.45 10.36
N ALA A 255 -4.32 8.10 11.30
CA ALA A 255 -3.87 9.48 11.13
C ALA A 255 -2.36 9.63 11.35
N GLU A 256 -1.85 9.38 12.56
CA GLU A 256 -0.48 9.76 12.91
C GLU A 256 0.59 8.96 12.17
N THR A 257 0.45 7.63 12.14
CA THR A 257 1.39 6.73 11.46
C THR A 257 1.40 6.95 9.95
N PRO A 258 0.25 6.97 9.25
CA PRO A 258 0.24 7.26 7.82
C PRO A 258 0.69 8.70 7.51
N ALA A 259 0.40 9.70 8.35
CA ALA A 259 0.85 11.07 8.11
C ALA A 259 2.39 11.16 8.06
N ARG A 260 3.06 10.53 9.02
CA ARG A 260 4.54 10.43 9.03
C ARG A 260 5.08 9.63 7.86
N LEU A 261 4.42 8.52 7.49
CA LEU A 261 4.89 7.63 6.43
C LEU A 261 4.77 8.28 5.04
N PHE A 262 3.65 8.95 4.76
CA PHE A 262 3.33 9.53 3.46
C PHE A 262 3.55 11.04 3.37
N GLY A 263 4.17 11.67 4.37
CA GLY A 263 4.53 13.09 4.30
C GLY A 263 3.31 14.02 4.25
N PHE A 264 2.24 13.67 4.96
CA PHE A 264 1.19 14.64 5.27
C PHE A 264 1.60 15.42 6.51
N THR A 265 1.45 16.75 6.48
CA THR A 265 1.69 17.58 7.65
C THR A 265 0.67 17.22 8.73
N PRO A 266 1.11 16.70 9.89
CA PRO A 266 0.19 16.47 11.01
C PRO A 266 -0.46 17.80 11.44
N PRO A 267 -1.67 17.78 12.05
CA PRO A 267 -2.26 18.97 12.64
C PRO A 267 -1.37 19.61 13.70
#